data_AF-A0A0F9C7I9-F1
#
_entry.id   AF-A0A0F9C7I9-F1
#
_cell.length_a   1.000
_cell.length_b   1.000
_cell.length_c   1.000
_cell.angle_alpha   90.00
_cell.angle_beta   90.00
_cell.angle_gamma   90.00
#
_symmetry.space_group_name_H-M   'P 1'
#
loop_
_entity.id
_entity.type
_entity.pdbx_description
1 polymer ?
#
loop_
_entity_poly.entity_id
_entity_poly.type
_entity_poly.pdbx_seq_one_letter_code
_entity_poly.pdbx_strand_id
1 'polypeptide(L)'
;MSEYNGWTNYETWSVALWLDNDQGTNEMLREWAQEAWDRAVYPGDSPYLTRGQRATRTLADQIQEHIEENNPLASDASMYSDILSANLHEVNWGEIAKGQIEEVDKEVEV
;
A
#
# COMPACT_ATOMS: atom_id res chain seq x y z
N MET A 1 -17.27 7.02 13.31
CA MET A 1 -15.80 7.14 13.31
C MET A 1 -15.50 8.37 12.49
N SER A 2 -14.66 9.29 12.97
CA SER A 2 -14.26 10.47 12.19
C SER A 2 -13.06 10.11 11.33
N GLU A 3 -13.19 10.21 10.02
CA GLU A 3 -12.06 10.12 9.08
C GLU A 3 -11.07 11.27 9.37
N TYR A 4 -9.77 11.03 9.13
CA TYR A 4 -8.73 12.05 9.24
C TYR A 4 -8.34 12.51 7.83
N ASN A 5 -8.72 13.73 7.45
CA ASN A 5 -8.49 14.26 6.10
C ASN A 5 -8.98 13.32 4.96
N GLY A 6 -10.09 12.59 5.18
CA GLY A 6 -10.64 11.64 4.22
C GLY A 6 -10.01 10.24 4.25
N TRP A 7 -9.09 9.96 5.19
CA TRP A 7 -8.49 8.64 5.41
C TRP A 7 -9.01 8.00 6.69
N THR A 8 -8.89 6.67 6.79
CA THR A 8 -9.34 5.91 7.98
C THR A 8 -8.75 6.41 9.30
N ASN A 9 -7.47 6.83 9.32
CA ASN A 9 -6.77 7.35 10.49
C ASN A 9 -5.61 8.28 10.09
N TYR A 10 -4.93 8.83 11.10
CA TYR A 10 -3.80 9.76 10.91
C TYR A 10 -2.60 9.07 10.26
N GLU A 11 -2.29 7.84 10.71
CA GLU A 11 -1.13 7.06 10.27
C GLU A 11 -1.22 6.77 8.76
N THR A 12 -2.40 6.37 8.29
CA THR A 12 -2.67 6.12 6.87
C THR A 12 -2.54 7.40 6.05
N TRP A 13 -3.13 8.52 6.49
CA TRP A 13 -2.98 9.80 5.81
C TRP A 13 -1.52 10.26 5.75
N SER A 14 -0.79 10.13 6.86
CA SER A 14 0.60 10.57 6.96
C SER A 14 1.48 9.80 5.98
N VAL A 15 1.35 8.48 5.91
CA VAL A 15 2.12 7.66 4.97
C VAL A 15 1.74 7.97 3.53
N ALA A 16 0.45 8.03 3.21
CA ALA A 16 -0.02 8.36 1.86
C ALA A 16 0.53 9.71 1.38
N LEU A 17 0.50 10.73 2.24
CA LEU A 17 1.05 12.05 1.96
C LEU A 17 2.53 11.99 1.56
N TRP A 18 3.35 11.21 2.28
CA TRP A 18 4.77 11.09 1.96
C TRP A 18 5.03 10.32 0.67
N LEU A 19 4.25 9.26 0.43
CA LEU A 19 4.34 8.47 -0.80
C LEU A 19 3.95 9.28 -2.05
N ASP A 20 2.97 10.16 -1.94
CA ASP A 20 2.48 10.96 -3.08
C ASP A 20 3.34 12.18 -3.41
N ASN A 21 4.10 12.70 -2.45
CA ASN A 21 4.84 13.96 -2.61
C ASN A 21 6.17 13.83 -3.35
N ASP A 22 6.70 12.63 -3.50
CA ASP A 22 7.96 12.37 -4.20
C ASP A 22 7.70 11.72 -5.57
N GLN A 23 8.19 12.34 -6.64
CA GLN A 23 7.97 11.86 -8.01
C GLN A 23 8.50 10.44 -8.21
N GLY A 24 9.68 10.12 -7.67
CA GLY A 24 10.29 8.80 -7.83
C GLY A 24 9.46 7.71 -7.16
N THR A 25 8.96 8.01 -5.95
CA THR A 25 8.07 7.11 -5.19
C THR A 25 6.73 6.93 -5.92
N ASN A 26 6.16 7.99 -6.47
CA ASN A 26 4.91 7.92 -7.22
C ASN A 26 5.05 7.06 -8.50
N GLU A 27 6.12 7.24 -9.26
CA GLU A 27 6.41 6.43 -10.45
C GLU A 27 6.59 4.94 -10.09
N MET A 28 7.35 4.66 -9.03
CA MET A 28 7.54 3.30 -8.50
C MET A 28 6.21 2.64 -8.10
N LEU A 29 5.35 3.37 -7.40
CA LEU A 29 4.03 2.85 -6.97
C LEU A 29 3.13 2.52 -8.16
N ARG A 30 3.16 3.33 -9.22
CA ARG A 30 2.40 3.06 -10.45
C ARG A 30 2.88 1.80 -11.16
N GLU A 31 4.20 1.61 -11.25
CA GLU A 31 4.78 0.39 -11.81
C GLU A 31 4.36 -0.85 -11.01
N TRP A 32 4.47 -0.80 -9.68
CA TRP A 32 4.04 -1.90 -8.81
C TRP A 32 2.54 -2.16 -8.88
N ALA A 33 1.72 -1.11 -8.99
CA ALA A 33 0.28 -1.25 -9.13
C ALA A 33 -0.09 -1.97 -10.44
N GLN A 34 0.56 -1.61 -11.56
CA GLN A 34 0.38 -2.29 -12.83
C GLN A 34 0.80 -3.76 -12.74
N GLU A 35 1.98 -4.04 -12.18
CA GLU A 35 2.45 -5.42 -12.01
C GLU A 35 1.51 -6.26 -11.12
N ALA A 36 1.02 -5.69 -10.02
CA ALA A 36 0.08 -6.36 -9.13
C ALA A 36 -1.25 -6.65 -9.87
N TRP A 37 -1.72 -5.73 -10.70
CA TRP A 37 -2.92 -5.90 -11.52
C TRP A 37 -2.76 -7.00 -12.57
N ASP A 38 -1.61 -7.07 -13.23
CA ASP A 38 -1.31 -8.06 -14.26
C ASP A 38 -1.15 -9.47 -13.66
N ARG A 39 -0.48 -9.58 -12.50
CA ARG A 39 -0.37 -10.85 -11.77
C ARG A 39 -1.73 -11.34 -11.24
N ALA A 40 -2.63 -10.41 -10.90
CA ALA A 40 -3.95 -10.73 -10.37
C ALA A 40 -4.92 -11.36 -11.39
N VAL A 41 -4.55 -11.47 -12.69
CA VAL A 41 -5.35 -12.18 -13.71
C VAL A 41 -5.68 -13.61 -13.26
N TYR A 42 -4.71 -14.30 -12.66
CA TYR A 42 -4.90 -15.66 -12.19
C TYR A 42 -5.37 -15.65 -10.73
N PRO A 43 -6.53 -16.25 -10.40
CA PRO A 43 -7.07 -16.22 -9.05
C PRO A 43 -6.23 -16.96 -8.01
N GLY A 44 -5.40 -17.93 -8.43
CA GLY A 44 -4.55 -18.73 -7.54
C GLY A 44 -5.34 -19.30 -6.36
N ASP A 45 -4.81 -19.12 -5.16
CA ASP A 45 -5.41 -19.55 -3.89
C ASP A 45 -6.54 -18.64 -3.38
N SER A 46 -6.87 -17.56 -4.10
CA SER A 46 -7.91 -16.60 -3.74
C SER A 46 -9.02 -16.50 -4.81
N PRO A 47 -9.73 -17.61 -5.10
CA PRO A 47 -10.76 -17.65 -6.15
C PRO A 47 -12.00 -16.81 -5.84
N TYR A 48 -12.22 -16.45 -4.58
CA TYR A 48 -13.39 -15.68 -4.14
C TYR A 48 -13.18 -14.16 -4.20
N LEU A 49 -11.94 -13.70 -4.43
CA LEU A 49 -11.64 -12.28 -4.55
C LEU A 49 -11.82 -11.81 -6.00
N THR A 50 -12.18 -10.54 -6.19
CA THR A 50 -12.10 -9.91 -7.52
C THR A 50 -10.63 -9.70 -7.92
N ARG A 51 -10.36 -9.49 -9.21
CA ARG A 51 -9.01 -9.12 -9.68
C ARG A 51 -8.48 -7.89 -8.96
N GLY A 52 -9.31 -6.86 -8.81
CA GLY A 52 -8.95 -5.65 -8.06
C GLY A 52 -8.61 -5.93 -6.60
N GLN A 53 -9.41 -6.74 -5.88
CA GLN A 53 -9.11 -7.10 -4.50
C GLN A 53 -7.80 -7.88 -4.36
N ARG A 54 -7.49 -8.79 -5.30
CA ARG A 54 -6.20 -9.50 -5.33
C ARG A 54 -5.05 -8.54 -5.54
N ALA A 55 -5.15 -7.68 -6.56
CA ALA A 55 -4.12 -6.70 -6.88
C ALA A 55 -3.88 -5.72 -5.73
N THR A 56 -4.95 -5.20 -5.11
CA THR A 56 -4.87 -4.33 -3.94
C THR A 56 -4.16 -5.00 -2.77
N ARG A 57 -4.46 -6.27 -2.48
CA ARG A 57 -3.78 -7.01 -1.42
C ARG A 57 -2.29 -7.17 -1.72
N THR A 58 -1.94 -7.61 -2.93
CA THR A 58 -0.53 -7.79 -3.33
C THR A 58 0.25 -6.49 -3.26
N LEU A 59 -0.33 -5.39 -3.74
CA LEU A 59 0.32 -4.09 -3.68
C LEU A 59 0.43 -3.57 -2.23
N ALA A 60 -0.59 -3.78 -1.39
CA ALA A 60 -0.54 -3.39 0.02
C ALA A 60 0.61 -4.08 0.76
N ASP A 61 0.77 -5.39 0.58
CA ASP A 61 1.86 -6.18 1.16
C ASP A 61 3.22 -5.63 0.68
N GLN A 62 3.34 -5.34 -0.62
CA GLN A 62 4.58 -4.82 -1.21
C GLN A 62 4.96 -3.42 -0.71
N ILE A 63 3.99 -2.51 -0.56
CA ILE A 63 4.23 -1.17 -0.01
C ILE A 63 4.66 -1.27 1.45
N GLN A 64 3.96 -2.08 2.24
CA GLN A 64 4.28 -2.28 3.65
C GLN A 64 5.70 -2.81 3.83
N GLU A 65 6.05 -3.88 3.10
CA GLU A 65 7.39 -4.49 3.13
C GLU A 65 8.46 -3.44 2.78
N HIS A 66 8.26 -2.67 1.72
CA HIS A 66 9.21 -1.61 1.34
C HIS A 66 9.42 -0.57 2.44
N ILE A 67 8.35 -0.11 3.11
CA ILE A 67 8.47 0.87 4.19
C ILE A 67 9.17 0.28 5.41
N GLU A 68 8.85 -0.97 5.78
CA GLU A 68 9.45 -1.65 6.91
C GLU A 68 10.94 -1.95 6.67
N GLU A 69 11.32 -2.39 5.47
CA GLU A 69 12.72 -2.64 5.09
C GLU A 69 13.57 -1.38 5.06
N ASN A 70 12.99 -0.24 4.67
CA ASN A 70 13.67 1.06 4.63
C ASN A 70 13.56 1.86 5.94
N ASN A 71 12.96 1.28 6.98
CA ASN A 71 12.86 1.94 8.28
C ASN A 71 14.26 2.09 8.92
N PRO A 72 14.77 3.32 9.11
CA PRO A 72 16.11 3.54 9.63
C PRO A 72 16.27 3.13 11.10
N LEU A 73 15.18 2.89 11.82
CA LEU A 73 15.17 2.44 13.21
C LEU A 73 14.94 0.93 13.35
N ALA A 74 14.83 0.18 12.26
CA ALA A 74 14.47 -1.25 12.29
C ALA A 74 15.49 -2.12 13.06
N SER A 75 16.78 -1.74 13.06
CA SER A 75 17.84 -2.47 13.77
C SER A 75 18.01 -2.06 15.23
N ASP A 76 17.39 -0.97 15.66
CA ASP A 76 17.65 -0.34 16.95
C ASP A 76 16.50 -0.58 17.92
N ALA A 77 16.63 -1.53 18.84
CA ALA A 77 15.64 -1.73 19.89
C ALA A 77 15.59 -0.52 20.85
N SER A 78 14.52 0.27 20.77
CA SER A 78 14.33 1.49 21.54
C SER A 78 12.85 1.87 21.68
N MET A 79 12.53 2.78 22.62
CA MET A 79 11.19 3.36 22.71
C MET A 79 10.73 3.98 21.38
N TYR A 80 11.64 4.58 20.62
CA TYR A 80 11.31 5.21 19.34
C TYR A 80 11.00 4.18 18.24
N SER A 81 11.78 3.09 18.16
CA SER A 81 11.49 2.00 17.22
C SER A 81 10.18 1.29 17.57
N ASP A 82 9.88 1.13 18.86
CA ASP A 82 8.64 0.49 19.32
C ASP A 82 7.41 1.33 18.96
N ILE A 83 7.46 2.65 19.20
CA ILE A 83 6.36 3.57 18.83
C ILE A 83 6.20 3.64 17.31
N LEU A 84 7.30 3.75 16.56
CA LEU A 84 7.23 3.80 15.10
C LEU A 84 6.62 2.50 14.53
N SER A 85 7.08 1.34 15.01
CA SER A 85 6.56 0.04 14.56
C SER A 85 5.09 -0.12 14.92
N ALA A 86 4.68 0.31 16.12
CA ALA A 86 3.28 0.31 16.51
C ALA A 86 2.42 1.19 15.58
N ASN A 87 2.88 2.39 15.24
CA ASN A 87 2.16 3.28 14.33
C ASN A 87 2.11 2.74 12.89
N LEU A 88 3.18 2.10 12.40
CA LEU A 88 3.19 1.46 11.08
C LEU A 88 2.19 0.29 11.00
N HIS A 89 1.96 -0.44 12.10
CA HIS A 89 0.92 -1.47 12.15
C HIS A 89 -0.52 -0.90 12.10
N GLU A 90 -0.73 0.36 12.46
CA GLU A 90 -2.05 1.02 12.38
C GLU A 90 -2.34 1.57 10.98
N VAL A 91 -1.36 1.57 10.07
CA VAL A 91 -1.54 2.04 8.69
C VAL A 91 -2.46 1.08 7.94
N ASN A 92 -3.50 1.62 7.30
CA ASN A 92 -4.35 0.87 6.39
C ASN A 92 -3.71 0.80 4.99
N TRP A 93 -2.73 -0.08 4.84
CA TRP A 93 -2.02 -0.30 3.57
C TRP A 93 -2.95 -0.64 2.40
N GLY A 94 -4.05 -1.35 2.69
CA GLY A 94 -5.07 -1.69 1.70
C GLY A 94 -5.81 -0.47 1.14
N GLU A 95 -6.03 0.56 1.94
CA GLU A 95 -6.65 1.82 1.49
C GLU A 95 -5.73 2.58 0.52
N ILE A 96 -4.45 2.69 0.87
CA ILE A 96 -3.42 3.30 0.00
C ILE A 96 -3.30 2.52 -1.32
N ALA A 97 -3.11 1.21 -1.24
CA ALA A 97 -2.97 0.36 -2.42
C ALA A 97 -4.22 0.36 -3.31
N LYS A 98 -5.41 0.44 -2.72
CA LYS A 98 -6.66 0.50 -3.46
C LYS A 98 -6.71 1.75 -4.35
N GLY A 99 -6.29 2.92 -3.85
CA GLY A 99 -6.23 4.14 -4.63
C GLY A 99 -5.36 3.98 -5.87
N GLN A 100 -4.16 3.41 -5.71
CA GLN A 100 -3.24 3.16 -6.82
C GLN A 100 -3.81 2.18 -7.86
N ILE A 101 -4.44 1.09 -7.42
CA ILE A 101 -5.10 0.10 -8.31
C ILE A 101 -6.31 0.69 -9.05
N GLU A 102 -6.98 1.69 -8.48
CA GLU A 102 -8.08 2.38 -9.16
C GLU A 102 -7.59 3.17 -10.39
N GLU A 103 -6.36 3.68 -10.35
CA GLU A 103 -5.71 4.48 -11.41
C GLU A 103 -5.00 3.66 -12.50
N VAL A 104 -4.75 2.37 -12.27
CA VAL A 104 -4.13 1.47 -13.24
C VAL A 104 -4.90 1.45 -14.57
N ASP A 105 -4.18 1.40 -15.70
CA ASP A 105 -4.80 1.21 -17.01
C ASP A 105 -5.36 -0.22 -17.12
N LYS A 106 -6.68 -0.30 -17.03
CA LYS A 106 -7.41 -1.55 -17.11
C LYS A 106 -7.70 -1.77 -18.58
N GLU A 107 -6.79 -2.46 -19.27
CA GLU A 107 -7.07 -2.93 -20.63
C GLU A 107 -8.46 -3.57 -20.65
N VAL A 108 -9.33 -3.07 -21.53
CA VAL A 108 -10.67 -3.59 -21.71
C VAL A 108 -10.52 -5.02 -22.19
N GLU A 109 -10.87 -6.00 -21.36
CA GLU A 109 -11.01 -7.39 -21.79
C GLU A 109 -12.01 -7.42 -22.97
N VAL A 110 -11.50 -7.61 -24.19
CA VAL A 110 -12.30 -7.79 -25.42
C VAL A 110 -12.84 -9.20 -25.49
#